data_AF-A0A117M5Q9-F1
#
_entry.id   AF-A0A117M5Q9-F1
#
_cell.length_a   1.000
_cell.length_b   1.000
_cell.length_c   1.000
_cell.angle_alpha   90.00
_cell.angle_beta   90.00
_cell.angle_gamma   90.00
#
_symmetry.space_group_name_H-M   'P 1'
#
loop_
_entity.id
_entity.type
_entity.pdbx_description
1 polymer ?
#
loop_
_entity_poly.entity_id
_entity_poly.type
_entity_poly.pdbx_seq_one_letter_code
_entity_poly.pdbx_strand_id
1 'polypeptide(L)'
;MTEKKIKIDIYQESPSTEQYFYLHNGIPLKCLAELIDQLVNMDEELFRYHVNENNNDFANWVRDVFGAKELARRISMSRSAQGMLKSITKYLES
;
A
#
# COMPACT_ATOMS: atom_id res chain seq x y z
N MET A 1 4.36 1.25 -26.70
CA MET A 1 5.17 0.38 -25.84
C MET A 1 4.28 -0.05 -24.69
N THR A 2 3.66 -1.22 -24.78
CA THR A 2 2.82 -1.77 -23.71
C THR A 2 3.74 -2.40 -22.69
N GLU A 3 3.97 -1.72 -21.57
CA GLU A 3 4.61 -2.33 -20.41
C GLU A 3 3.83 -3.60 -20.06
N LYS A 4 4.52 -4.74 -20.05
CA LYS A 4 3.99 -6.01 -19.59
C LYS A 4 3.48 -5.76 -18.16
N LYS A 5 2.17 -5.80 -17.94
CA LYS A 5 1.60 -5.75 -16.58
C LYS A 5 2.12 -6.98 -15.84
N ILE A 6 3.18 -6.79 -15.05
CA ILE A 6 3.61 -7.81 -14.10
C ILE A 6 2.49 -7.90 -13.07
N LYS A 7 1.84 -9.05 -13.01
CA LYS A 7 0.82 -9.32 -11.99
C LYS A 7 1.56 -9.35 -10.66
N ILE A 8 1.31 -8.37 -9.81
CA ILE A 8 1.89 -8.31 -8.47
C ILE A 8 1.36 -9.51 -7.67
N ASP A 9 2.26 -10.23 -7.00
CA ASP A 9 1.86 -11.20 -6.00
C ASP A 9 1.59 -10.46 -4.68
N ILE A 10 0.32 -10.33 -4.33
CA ILE A 10 -0.08 -9.58 -3.14
C ILE A 10 0.27 -10.30 -1.82
N TYR A 11 0.54 -11.60 -1.89
CA TYR A 11 0.91 -12.43 -0.74
C TYR A 11 2.42 -12.56 -0.57
N GLN A 12 3.21 -12.07 -1.52
CA GLN A 12 4.66 -12.00 -1.35
C GLN A 12 4.99 -11.14 -0.15
N GLU A 13 5.62 -11.73 0.86
CA GLU A 13 6.15 -10.98 2.00
C GLU A 13 7.38 -10.17 1.59
N SER A 14 7.62 -9.07 2.30
CA SER A 14 8.84 -8.29 2.17
C SER A 14 10.08 -9.16 2.45
N PRO A 15 11.21 -8.95 1.76
CA PRO A 15 12.40 -9.80 1.88
C PRO A 15 13.01 -9.91 3.29
N SER A 16 12.80 -8.93 4.17
CA SER A 16 13.27 -8.97 5.56
C SER A 16 12.32 -8.26 6.51
N THR A 17 12.47 -8.51 7.81
CA THR A 17 11.69 -7.86 8.88
C THR A 17 11.95 -6.35 8.97
N GLU A 18 13.11 -5.87 8.52
CA GLU A 18 13.43 -4.44 8.47
C GLU A 18 12.63 -3.71 7.39
N GLN A 19 12.08 -4.45 6.43
CA GLN A 19 11.23 -3.93 5.36
C GLN A 19 9.73 -4.08 5.68
N TYR A 20 9.37 -4.52 6.89
CA TYR A 20 7.99 -4.49 7.33
C TYR A 20 7.51 -3.06 7.47
N PHE A 21 6.24 -2.85 7.15
CA PHE A 21 5.58 -1.58 7.42
C PHE A 21 4.94 -1.62 8.80
N TYR A 22 5.36 -0.76 9.72
CA TYR A 22 4.78 -0.70 11.05
C TYR A 22 3.71 0.38 11.11
N LEU A 23 2.46 -0.03 11.34
CA LEU A 23 1.37 0.89 11.63
C LEU A 23 1.61 1.62 12.96
N HIS A 24 0.99 2.79 13.15
CA HIS A 24 1.20 3.59 14.37
C HIS A 24 0.68 2.88 15.62
N ASN A 25 -0.30 1.98 15.46
CA ASN A 25 -0.82 1.10 16.50
C ASN A 25 0.07 -0.15 16.77
N GLY A 26 1.24 -0.25 16.14
CA GLY A 26 2.22 -1.32 16.36
C GLY A 26 2.00 -2.59 15.52
N ILE A 27 0.97 -2.64 14.67
CA ILE A 27 0.71 -3.80 13.80
C ILE A 27 1.71 -3.78 12.62
N PRO A 28 2.52 -4.83 12.43
CA PRO A 28 3.38 -4.95 11.25
C PRO A 28 2.60 -5.45 10.04
N LEU A 29 2.92 -4.92 8.86
CA LEU A 29 2.48 -5.40 7.56
C LEU A 29 3.67 -5.92 6.79
N LYS A 30 3.55 -7.14 6.29
CA LYS A 30 4.58 -7.88 5.57
C LYS A 30 4.32 -7.90 4.08
N CYS A 31 3.06 -7.83 3.66
CA CYS A 31 2.66 -7.93 2.27
C CYS A 31 1.48 -7.00 1.94
N LEU A 32 1.17 -6.88 0.65
CA LEU A 32 0.09 -6.01 0.19
C LEU A 32 -1.29 -6.53 0.61
N ALA A 33 -1.46 -7.85 0.73
CA ALA A 33 -2.71 -8.44 1.22
C ALA A 33 -3.03 -7.98 2.66
N GLU A 34 -2.05 -7.98 3.56
CA GLU A 34 -2.22 -7.49 4.93
C GLU A 34 -2.55 -5.98 4.97
N LEU A 35 -1.95 -5.18 4.07
CA LEU A 35 -2.34 -3.78 3.93
C LEU A 35 -3.81 -3.63 3.48
N ILE A 36 -4.25 -4.42 2.50
CA ILE A 36 -5.65 -4.43 2.04
C ILE A 36 -6.59 -4.76 3.21
N ASP A 37 -6.28 -5.79 3.98
CA ASP A 37 -7.09 -6.22 5.12
C ASP A 37 -7.19 -5.13 6.19
N GLN A 38 -6.08 -4.46 6.51
CA GLN A 38 -6.08 -3.34 7.45
C GLN A 38 -6.91 -2.16 6.92
N LEU A 39 -6.78 -1.79 5.64
CA LEU A 39 -7.48 -0.65 5.05
C LEU A 39 -9.02 -0.79 5.08
N VAL A 40 -9.58 -2.00 5.15
CA VAL A 40 -11.04 -2.23 5.24
C VAL A 40 -11.64 -1.56 6.47
N ASN A 41 -10.95 -1.66 7.61
CA ASN A 41 -11.45 -1.18 8.91
C ASN A 41 -10.54 -0.10 9.54
N MET A 42 -9.54 0.39 8.80
CA MET A 42 -8.63 1.43 9.28
C MET A 42 -9.38 2.75 9.49
N ASP A 43 -9.29 3.27 10.71
CA ASP A 43 -9.82 4.60 11.01
C ASP A 43 -8.96 5.71 10.38
N GLU A 44 -9.55 6.90 10.30
CA GLU A 44 -8.93 8.03 9.65
C GLU A 44 -7.71 8.57 10.41
N GLU A 45 -7.70 8.44 11.74
CA GLU A 45 -6.59 8.92 12.57
C GLU A 45 -5.35 8.08 12.29
N LEU A 46 -5.46 6.75 12.37
CA LEU A 46 -4.41 5.78 12.07
C LEU A 46 -3.87 5.96 10.65
N PHE A 47 -4.76 6.17 9.67
CA PHE A 47 -4.35 6.40 8.28
C PHE A 47 -3.55 7.70 8.13
N ARG A 48 -3.97 8.79 8.78
CA ARG A 48 -3.33 10.11 8.70
C ARG A 48 -1.94 10.16 9.34
N TYR A 49 -1.59 9.22 10.23
CA TYR A 49 -0.21 9.08 10.71
C TYR A 49 0.78 8.74 9.58
N HIS A 50 0.32 8.02 8.56
CA HIS A 50 1.16 7.56 7.43
C HIS A 50 0.94 8.35 6.14
N VAL A 51 -0.14 9.14 6.10
CA VAL A 51 -0.54 9.88 4.90
C VAL A 51 -0.89 11.31 5.27
N ASN A 52 -0.15 12.25 4.70
CA ASN A 52 -0.42 13.68 4.80
C ASN A 52 -0.50 14.30 3.40
N GLU A 53 -0.59 15.64 3.34
CA GLU A 53 -0.76 16.36 2.08
C GLU A 53 0.40 16.14 1.09
N ASN A 54 1.61 15.95 1.62
CA ASN A 54 2.86 15.90 0.86
C ASN A 54 3.48 14.49 0.78
N ASN A 55 3.08 13.56 1.66
CA ASN A 55 3.69 12.25 1.79
C ASN A 55 2.67 11.14 1.99
N ASN A 56 3.00 9.94 1.50
CA ASN A 56 2.21 8.73 1.66
C ASN A 56 3.16 7.54 1.84
N ASP A 57 3.33 7.12 3.10
CA ASP A 57 4.30 6.10 3.46
C ASP A 57 3.92 4.72 2.91
N PHE A 58 2.63 4.41 2.77
CA PHE A 58 2.17 3.20 2.09
C PHE A 58 2.62 3.17 0.62
N ALA A 59 2.52 4.29 -0.09
CA ALA A 59 2.96 4.40 -1.48
C ALA A 59 4.49 4.21 -1.60
N ASN A 60 5.26 4.81 -0.68
CA ASN A 60 6.71 4.63 -0.63
C ASN A 60 7.08 3.17 -0.37
N TRP A 61 6.45 2.53 0.61
CA TRP A 61 6.67 1.12 0.93
C TRP A 61 6.35 0.19 -0.25
N VAL A 62 5.19 0.40 -0.89
CA VAL A 62 4.78 -0.38 -2.08
C VAL A 62 5.78 -0.24 -3.23
N ARG A 63 6.31 0.97 -3.44
CA ARG A 63 7.31 1.26 -4.48
C ARG A 63 8.65 0.60 -4.17
N ASP A 64 9.15 0.78 -2.95
CA ASP A 64 10.54 0.51 -2.59
C ASP A 64 10.76 -0.96 -2.18
N VAL A 65 9.76 -1.60 -1.59
CA VAL A 65 9.85 -3.01 -1.14
C VAL A 65 9.40 -3.99 -2.21
N PHE A 66 8.30 -3.70 -2.90
CA PHE A 66 7.72 -4.61 -3.90
C PHE A 66 7.98 -4.20 -5.35
N GLY A 67 8.62 -3.05 -5.58
CA GLY A 67 8.91 -2.56 -6.93
C GLY A 67 7.65 -2.17 -7.73
N ALA A 68 6.48 -2.09 -7.09
CA ALA A 68 5.18 -1.91 -7.73
C ALA A 68 4.89 -0.44 -8.05
N LYS A 69 5.73 0.16 -8.90
CA LYS A 69 5.75 1.60 -9.18
C LYS A 69 4.42 2.17 -9.65
N GLU A 70 3.71 1.47 -10.53
CA GLU A 70 2.42 1.95 -11.05
C GLU A 70 1.31 1.90 -9.98
N LEU A 71 1.31 0.88 -9.12
CA LEU A 71 0.40 0.82 -7.98
C LEU A 71 0.71 1.95 -6.98
N ALA A 72 1.98 2.11 -6.62
CA ALA A 72 2.43 3.18 -5.72
C ALA A 72 2.01 4.58 -6.24
N ARG A 73 2.17 4.83 -7.55
CA ARG A 73 1.75 6.08 -8.18
C ARG A 73 0.24 6.30 -8.11
N ARG A 74 -0.57 5.24 -8.16
CA ARG A 74 -2.04 5.35 -8.05
C ARG A 74 -2.48 5.68 -6.64
N ILE A 75 -1.85 5.06 -5.63
CA ILE A 75 -2.25 5.23 -4.23
C ILE A 75 -1.64 6.47 -3.56
N SER A 76 -0.59 7.08 -4.13
CA SER A 76 0.06 8.27 -3.56
C SER A 76 -0.88 9.46 -3.40
N MET A 77 -1.90 9.55 -4.25
CA MET A 77 -2.93 10.61 -4.23
C MET A 77 -4.12 10.28 -3.31
N SER A 78 -4.17 9.08 -2.71
CA SER A 78 -5.24 8.73 -1.78
C SER A 78 -5.13 9.56 -0.49
N ARG A 79 -6.28 9.98 0.03
CA ARG A 79 -6.41 10.80 1.25
C ARG A 79 -7.30 10.16 2.31
N SER A 80 -7.74 8.93 2.07
CA SER A 80 -8.48 8.11 3.02
C SER A 80 -8.19 6.63 2.79
N ALA A 81 -8.35 5.81 3.83
CA ALA A 81 -8.15 4.37 3.77
C ALA A 81 -9.06 3.72 2.71
N GLN A 82 -10.34 4.10 2.67
CA GLN A 82 -11.30 3.59 1.70
C GLN A 82 -10.95 4.01 0.27
N GLY A 83 -10.46 5.24 0.09
CA GLY A 83 -10.00 5.74 -1.22
C GLY A 83 -8.77 4.99 -1.72
N MET A 84 -7.84 4.67 -0.81
CA MET A 84 -6.67 3.85 -1.11
C MET A 84 -7.07 2.42 -1.47
N LEU A 85 -7.92 1.78 -0.66
CA LEU A 85 -8.43 0.43 -0.90
C LEU A 85 -9.06 0.33 -2.29
N LYS A 86 -9.96 1.27 -2.65
CA LYS A 86 -10.58 1.34 -3.98
C LYS A 86 -9.56 1.48 -5.12
N SER A 87 -8.47 2.21 -4.88
CA SER A 87 -7.41 2.39 -5.88
C SER A 87 -6.59 1.12 -6.08
N ILE A 88 -6.33 0.37 -4.99
CA ILE A 88 -5.65 -0.93 -5.03
C ILE A 88 -6.53 -1.97 -5.73
N THR A 89 -7.79 -2.13 -5.32
CA THR A 89 -8.68 -3.15 -5.91
C THR A 89 -8.88 -2.92 -7.41
N LYS A 90 -9.13 -1.68 -7.83
CA LYS A 90 -9.24 -1.31 -9.25
C LYS A 90 -7.96 -1.62 -10.04
N TYR A 91 -6.79 -1.50 -9.43
CA TYR A 91 -5.53 -1.86 -10.09
C TYR A 91 -5.42 -3.38 -10.29
N LEU A 92 -5.80 -4.18 -9.29
CA LEU A 92 -5.75 -5.64 -9.34
C LEU A 92 -6.76 -6.26 -10.32
N GLU A 93 -7.91 -5.61 -10.52
CA GLU A 93 -8.94 -6.01 -11.48
C GLU A 93 -8.56 -5.69 -12.95
N SER A 94 -7.53 -4.88 -13.17
CA SER A 94 -7.18 -4.33 -14.49
C SER A 94 -6.16 -5.14 -15.26
#